data_AF-A0A3R7VR92-F1
#
_entry.id   AF-A0A3R7VR92-F1
#
_cell.length_a   1.000
_cell.length_b   1.000
_cell.length_c   1.000
_cell.angle_alpha   90.00
_cell.angle_beta   90.00
_cell.angle_gamma   90.00
#
_symmetry.space_group_name_H-M   'P 1'
#
loop_
_entity.id
_entity.type
_entity.pdbx_description
1 polymer ?
#
loop_
_entity_poly.entity_id
_entity_poly.type
_entity_poly.pdbx_seq_one_letter_code
_entity_poly.pdbx_strand_id
1 'polypeptide(L)'
;DGKFVEASWDEAYDLIAQKLKSYKPDEMGVFASARTSNEDNYAIMKFARGVLKTRHIDHCARLCHASTVAGLATTFGSGAMTNSIDDIAESKCLFITGSNTFEQHPLIGRKVMHAKKNGAKIIYADPRFTPTGKQADLYMAFKSGTDVAIFNGLMQEIIKNGWEDKEFIANRTKDYEAMKEVVMKPDYSLENVEKISGIPAEQLKTAAEWIAKSGATAILYSMGITQHTVGVDNVKSIANLQMLTGNLGKRGAGVNALRGQNNVQGACDMGCLPVVFTGYQKVIDEAAHKKFADAWGFPDGIAPAQNGYEVTTMMDVLTDNPGEVKALYIMGENPMLSDPDIKHVEEAIKKLEFLVVQDIFMTETAEMAHVVLPAACYAEKDGTQTNTERRVQRLRKAQEPPGQAKGDWEIFAELAAKMGYAKQFPWKSSEEVFNEIAKVTPSYGGMNYERVSTPESVHWPCPALDHPGTPILHIGKFS
;
A
#
# COMPACT_ATOMS: atom_id res chain seq x y z
N ASP A 1 13.82 33.50 -16.75
CA ASP A 1 12.45 34.02 -16.96
C ASP A 1 11.38 32.98 -16.56
N GLY A 2 11.73 31.94 -15.78
CA GLY A 2 10.78 30.92 -15.29
C GLY A 2 10.32 29.92 -16.34
N LYS A 3 10.97 29.85 -17.51
CA LYS A 3 10.63 28.91 -18.58
C LYS A 3 11.59 27.73 -18.63
N PHE A 4 11.07 26.56 -18.94
CA PHE A 4 11.90 25.40 -19.24
C PHE A 4 12.70 25.61 -20.52
N VAL A 5 13.93 25.08 -20.50
CA VAL A 5 14.81 24.96 -21.66
C VAL A 5 15.22 23.50 -21.77
N GLU A 6 15.37 23.01 -22.99
CA GLU A 6 15.93 21.67 -23.21
C GLU A 6 17.38 21.64 -22.72
N ALA A 7 17.76 20.55 -22.05
CA ALA A 7 19.09 20.32 -21.52
C ALA A 7 19.53 18.88 -21.83
N SER A 8 20.84 18.66 -21.90
CA SER A 8 21.38 17.30 -21.95
C SER A 8 21.22 16.60 -20.60
N TRP A 9 21.26 15.26 -20.61
CA TRP A 9 21.27 14.46 -19.38
C TRP A 9 22.43 14.84 -18.44
N ASP A 10 23.62 15.10 -18.98
CA ASP A 10 24.78 15.48 -18.17
C ASP A 10 24.57 16.84 -17.49
N GLU A 11 24.07 17.85 -18.20
CA GLU A 11 23.76 19.17 -17.60
C GLU A 11 22.68 19.07 -16.53
N ALA A 12 21.62 18.30 -16.77
CA ALA A 12 20.54 18.09 -15.81
C ALA A 12 21.06 17.36 -14.56
N TYR A 13 21.84 16.29 -14.72
CA TYR A 13 22.42 15.56 -13.60
C TYR A 13 23.44 16.38 -12.82
N ASP A 14 24.28 17.17 -13.49
CA ASP A 14 25.26 18.03 -12.82
C ASP A 14 24.53 19.07 -11.96
N LEU A 15 23.46 19.68 -12.48
CA LEU A 15 22.63 20.62 -11.72
C LEU A 15 21.95 19.93 -10.52
N ILE A 16 21.31 18.78 -10.73
CA ILE A 16 20.64 18.03 -9.65
C ILE A 16 21.66 17.63 -8.57
N ALA A 17 22.79 17.03 -8.97
CA ALA A 17 23.82 16.58 -8.03
C ALA A 17 24.42 17.76 -7.26
N GLN A 18 24.69 18.90 -7.93
CA GLN A 18 25.19 20.11 -7.29
C GLN A 18 24.19 20.66 -6.26
N LYS A 19 22.91 20.77 -6.64
CA LYS A 19 21.86 21.31 -5.77
C LYS A 19 21.60 20.39 -4.58
N LEU A 20 21.38 19.09 -4.80
CA LEU A 20 21.11 18.13 -3.72
C LEU A 20 22.28 18.03 -2.72
N LYS A 21 23.54 18.10 -3.18
CA LYS A 21 24.72 18.15 -2.28
C LYS A 21 24.80 19.41 -1.41
N SER A 22 24.11 20.48 -1.78
CA SER A 22 24.12 21.75 -1.03
C SER A 22 23.15 21.75 0.16
N TYR A 23 22.22 20.79 0.21
CA TYR A 23 21.24 20.64 1.29
C TYR A 23 21.71 19.63 2.33
N LYS A 24 21.26 19.81 3.58
CA LYS A 24 21.42 18.80 4.63
C LYS A 24 20.44 17.64 4.38
N PRO A 25 20.73 16.42 4.88
CA PRO A 25 19.86 15.27 4.68
C PRO A 25 18.39 15.49 5.04
N ASP A 26 18.11 16.08 6.20
CA ASP A 26 16.74 16.36 6.67
C ASP A 26 16.06 17.54 5.94
N GLU A 27 16.80 18.30 5.12
CA GLU A 27 16.23 19.37 4.28
C GLU A 27 15.66 18.83 2.95
N MET A 28 15.75 17.52 2.72
CA MET A 28 15.35 16.87 1.47
C MET A 28 14.25 15.84 1.69
N GLY A 29 13.22 15.87 0.84
CA GLY A 29 12.19 14.83 0.75
C GLY A 29 12.24 14.06 -0.58
N VAL A 30 11.65 12.87 -0.59
CA VAL A 30 11.52 12.04 -1.78
C VAL A 30 10.13 11.40 -1.86
N PHE A 31 9.45 11.55 -2.99
CA PHE A 31 8.22 10.83 -3.28
C PHE A 31 8.49 9.73 -4.31
N ALA A 32 8.23 8.48 -3.92
CA ALA A 32 8.31 7.33 -4.82
C ALA A 32 6.99 7.12 -5.56
N SER A 33 6.87 6.06 -6.38
CA SER A 33 5.67 5.84 -7.20
C SER A 33 5.13 4.43 -7.10
N ALA A 34 3.84 4.30 -6.81
CA ALA A 34 3.14 3.03 -6.95
C ALA A 34 2.69 2.70 -8.39
N ARG A 35 3.16 3.47 -9.38
CA ARG A 35 2.95 3.22 -10.82
C ARG A 35 4.16 2.57 -11.50
N THR A 36 5.35 2.71 -10.91
CA THR A 36 6.62 2.17 -11.43
C THR A 36 6.88 0.74 -10.94
N SER A 37 8.01 0.14 -11.30
CA SER A 37 8.38 -1.22 -10.88
C SER A 37 8.90 -1.28 -9.44
N ASN A 38 9.03 -2.49 -8.90
CA ASN A 38 9.68 -2.72 -7.61
C ASN A 38 11.16 -2.31 -7.66
N GLU A 39 11.82 -2.54 -8.79
CA GLU A 39 13.22 -2.17 -9.03
C GLU A 39 13.40 -0.65 -8.98
N ASP A 40 12.50 0.10 -9.60
CA ASP A 40 12.48 1.57 -9.55
C ASP A 40 12.28 2.07 -8.11
N ASN A 41 11.31 1.49 -7.40
CA ASN A 41 11.02 1.84 -6.01
C ASN A 41 12.17 1.48 -5.05
N TYR A 42 12.85 0.36 -5.27
CA TYR A 42 14.04 0.00 -4.51
C TYR A 42 15.19 0.96 -4.79
N ALA A 43 15.41 1.33 -6.06
CA ALA A 43 16.46 2.25 -6.45
C ALA A 43 16.28 3.63 -5.81
N ILE A 44 15.07 4.22 -5.87
CA ILE A 44 14.79 5.51 -5.22
C ILE A 44 14.88 5.43 -3.69
N MET A 45 14.45 4.33 -3.08
CA MET A 45 14.54 4.12 -1.63
C MET A 45 16.00 4.04 -1.17
N LYS A 46 16.83 3.28 -1.90
CA LYS A 46 18.28 3.20 -1.66
C LYS A 46 18.96 4.54 -1.92
N PHE A 47 18.54 5.29 -2.94
CA PHE A 47 19.05 6.62 -3.24
C PHE A 47 18.73 7.62 -2.13
N ALA A 48 17.47 7.69 -1.69
CA ALA A 48 17.04 8.56 -0.60
C ALA A 48 17.83 8.29 0.68
N ARG A 49 17.93 7.03 1.10
CA ARG A 49 18.56 6.66 2.38
C ARG A 49 20.08 6.54 2.32
N GLY A 50 20.64 6.20 1.17
CA GLY A 50 22.08 5.98 1.02
C GLY A 50 22.81 7.19 0.48
N VAL A 51 22.30 7.80 -0.59
CA VAL A 51 22.95 8.93 -1.30
C VAL A 51 22.58 10.26 -0.65
N LEU A 52 21.28 10.53 -0.50
CA LEU A 52 20.81 11.78 0.12
C LEU A 52 20.87 11.70 1.65
N LYS A 53 20.88 10.49 2.19
CA LYS A 53 20.78 10.17 3.63
C LYS A 53 19.54 10.77 4.30
N THR A 54 18.53 11.12 3.51
CA THR A 54 17.26 11.59 4.05
C THR A 54 16.46 10.41 4.58
N ARG A 55 15.77 10.65 5.70
CA ARG A 55 14.74 9.77 6.24
C ARG A 55 13.37 10.03 5.59
N HIS A 56 13.19 11.17 4.94
CA HIS A 56 11.92 11.62 4.36
C HIS A 56 11.70 10.97 2.99
N ILE A 57 11.11 9.78 2.99
CA ILE A 57 10.62 9.10 1.79
C ILE A 57 9.23 8.53 2.05
N ASP A 58 8.28 8.82 1.18
CA ASP A 58 6.92 8.28 1.25
C ASP A 58 6.31 8.21 -0.17
N HIS A 59 5.06 7.77 -0.29
CA HIS A 59 4.33 7.71 -1.56
C HIS A 59 2.81 7.68 -1.35
N CYS A 60 2.05 7.64 -2.45
CA CYS A 60 0.59 7.69 -2.49
C CYS A 60 -0.16 6.67 -1.60
N ALA A 61 0.47 5.58 -1.13
CA ALA A 61 -0.17 4.70 -0.15
C ALA A 61 -0.61 5.46 1.11
N ARG A 62 0.06 6.58 1.42
CA ARG A 62 -0.29 7.49 2.50
C ARG A 62 -1.75 7.89 2.48
N LEU A 63 -2.22 8.32 1.32
CA LEU A 63 -3.57 8.84 1.11
C LEU A 63 -4.60 7.71 0.90
N CYS A 64 -4.15 6.54 0.42
CA CYS A 64 -5.05 5.44 0.11
C CYS A 64 -5.21 4.42 1.26
N HIS A 65 -4.16 3.66 1.57
CA HIS A 65 -4.23 2.46 2.41
C HIS A 65 -3.32 2.51 3.64
N ALA A 66 -2.77 3.66 4.02
CA ALA A 66 -1.99 3.78 5.27
C ALA A 66 -2.76 3.27 6.49
N SER A 67 -4.06 3.60 6.60
CA SER A 67 -4.94 3.09 7.64
C SER A 67 -5.05 1.55 7.65
N THR A 68 -5.03 0.93 6.47
CA THR A 68 -4.98 -0.54 6.34
C THR A 68 -3.67 -1.09 6.90
N VAL A 69 -2.55 -0.51 6.50
CA VAL A 69 -1.23 -0.97 6.96
C VAL A 69 -1.13 -0.86 8.47
N ALA A 70 -1.50 0.28 9.05
CA ALA A 70 -1.46 0.48 10.50
C ALA A 70 -2.44 -0.45 11.25
N GLY A 71 -3.69 -0.55 10.79
CA GLY A 71 -4.73 -1.36 11.44
C GLY A 71 -4.44 -2.86 11.40
N LEU A 72 -4.11 -3.39 10.21
CA LEU A 72 -3.85 -4.82 10.04
C LEU A 72 -2.48 -5.25 10.57
N ALA A 73 -1.43 -4.42 10.48
CA ALA A 73 -0.15 -4.76 11.10
C ALA A 73 -0.25 -4.85 12.63
N THR A 74 -1.07 -4.00 13.26
CA THR A 74 -1.30 -4.04 14.72
C THR A 74 -2.12 -5.27 15.14
N THR A 75 -3.02 -5.76 14.28
CA THR A 75 -3.94 -6.87 14.62
C THR A 75 -3.41 -8.24 14.20
N PHE A 76 -2.84 -8.36 13.00
CA PHE A 76 -2.38 -9.63 12.41
C PHE A 76 -0.87 -9.75 12.22
N GLY A 77 -0.12 -8.67 12.48
CA GLY A 77 1.32 -8.58 12.17
C GLY A 77 1.64 -8.24 10.71
N SER A 78 0.62 -8.11 9.83
CA SER A 78 0.82 -7.72 8.43
C SER A 78 -0.27 -6.81 7.91
N GLY A 79 0.14 -5.77 7.16
CA GLY A 79 -0.72 -4.77 6.52
C GLY A 79 -1.29 -5.16 5.14
N ALA A 80 -1.12 -6.41 4.72
CA ALA A 80 -1.46 -6.86 3.38
C ALA A 80 -2.84 -7.51 3.32
N MET A 81 -3.39 -7.65 2.11
CA MET A 81 -4.53 -8.54 1.86
C MET A 81 -4.19 -9.93 2.41
N THR A 82 -5.15 -10.65 2.96
CA THR A 82 -4.89 -11.93 3.62
C THR A 82 -4.99 -13.13 2.68
N ASN A 83 -5.87 -13.08 1.69
CA ASN A 83 -6.09 -14.17 0.76
C ASN A 83 -5.65 -13.80 -0.68
N SER A 84 -5.89 -14.70 -1.64
CA SER A 84 -5.66 -14.45 -3.07
C SER A 84 -6.95 -14.02 -3.76
N ILE A 85 -6.83 -13.37 -4.92
CA ILE A 85 -7.95 -13.00 -5.80
C ILE A 85 -8.70 -14.26 -6.25
N ASP A 86 -7.99 -15.34 -6.54
CA ASP A 86 -8.63 -16.60 -6.93
C ASP A 86 -9.49 -17.20 -5.81
N ASP A 87 -9.05 -17.05 -4.56
CA ASP A 87 -9.73 -17.58 -3.38
C ASP A 87 -11.09 -16.90 -3.10
N ILE A 88 -11.31 -15.68 -3.62
CA ILE A 88 -12.60 -14.97 -3.55
C ILE A 88 -13.73 -15.80 -4.18
N ALA A 89 -13.43 -16.60 -5.23
CA ALA A 89 -14.43 -17.44 -5.89
C ALA A 89 -14.93 -18.61 -5.01
N GLU A 90 -14.21 -18.94 -3.94
CA GLU A 90 -14.53 -20.02 -3.00
C GLU A 90 -15.37 -19.54 -1.80
N SER A 91 -15.57 -18.23 -1.66
CA SER A 91 -16.34 -17.64 -0.57
C SER A 91 -17.78 -18.14 -0.53
N LYS A 92 -18.33 -18.29 0.69
CA LYS A 92 -19.75 -18.62 0.94
C LYS A 92 -20.56 -17.38 1.30
N CYS A 93 -19.91 -16.36 1.85
CA CYS A 93 -20.43 -15.01 1.95
C CYS A 93 -19.35 -14.00 1.55
N LEU A 94 -19.76 -12.95 0.86
CA LEU A 94 -18.92 -11.82 0.49
C LEU A 94 -19.51 -10.58 1.14
N PHE A 95 -18.74 -9.93 2.01
CA PHE A 95 -19.11 -8.65 2.58
C PHE A 95 -18.24 -7.55 1.96
N ILE A 96 -18.83 -6.84 1.01
CA ILE A 96 -18.18 -5.76 0.28
C ILE A 96 -18.56 -4.43 0.95
N THR A 97 -17.58 -3.65 1.39
CA THR A 97 -17.82 -2.39 2.10
C THR A 97 -16.79 -1.31 1.74
N GLY A 98 -17.26 -0.08 1.52
CA GLY A 98 -16.40 1.03 1.12
C GLY A 98 -15.60 0.77 -0.16
N SER A 99 -16.17 -0.01 -1.10
CA SER A 99 -15.55 -0.38 -2.37
C SER A 99 -16.59 -0.52 -3.47
N ASN A 100 -16.37 0.13 -4.62
CA ASN A 100 -17.14 -0.12 -5.83
C ASN A 100 -16.39 -1.14 -6.72
N THR A 101 -16.26 -2.37 -6.20
CA THR A 101 -15.43 -3.44 -6.77
C THR A 101 -15.67 -3.70 -8.26
N PHE A 102 -16.91 -3.63 -8.74
CA PHE A 102 -17.22 -3.92 -10.15
C PHE A 102 -16.75 -2.85 -11.13
N GLU A 103 -16.54 -1.62 -10.66
CA GLU A 103 -16.04 -0.50 -11.46
C GLU A 103 -14.53 -0.33 -11.27
N GLN A 104 -14.07 -0.44 -10.02
CA GLN A 104 -12.68 -0.15 -9.64
C GLN A 104 -11.75 -1.36 -9.82
N HIS A 105 -12.27 -2.58 -9.66
CA HIS A 105 -11.51 -3.83 -9.79
C HIS A 105 -12.29 -4.90 -10.58
N PRO A 106 -12.61 -4.69 -11.87
CA PRO A 106 -13.52 -5.56 -12.61
C PRO A 106 -13.12 -7.04 -12.64
N LEU A 107 -11.81 -7.34 -12.65
CA LEU A 107 -11.30 -8.71 -12.58
C LEU A 107 -11.58 -9.39 -11.23
N ILE A 108 -11.56 -8.63 -10.13
CA ILE A 108 -11.98 -9.09 -8.81
C ILE A 108 -13.51 -9.24 -8.77
N GLY A 109 -14.25 -8.28 -9.34
CA GLY A 109 -15.71 -8.38 -9.51
C GLY A 109 -16.13 -9.67 -10.25
N ARG A 110 -15.34 -10.13 -11.23
CA ARG A 110 -15.56 -11.43 -11.89
C ARG A 110 -15.48 -12.60 -10.91
N LYS A 111 -14.53 -12.59 -9.97
CA LYS A 111 -14.40 -13.64 -8.93
C LYS A 111 -15.55 -13.60 -7.93
N VAL A 112 -16.02 -12.40 -7.57
CA VAL A 112 -17.25 -12.20 -6.78
C VAL A 112 -18.45 -12.88 -7.48
N MET A 113 -18.60 -12.71 -8.80
CA MET A 113 -19.69 -13.36 -9.55
C MET A 113 -19.53 -14.88 -9.65
N HIS A 114 -18.31 -15.41 -9.71
CA HIS A 114 -18.09 -16.86 -9.63
C HIS A 114 -18.55 -17.43 -8.28
N ALA A 115 -18.20 -16.77 -7.17
CA ALA A 115 -18.70 -17.15 -5.85
C ALA A 115 -20.23 -17.07 -5.78
N LYS A 116 -20.85 -16.01 -6.31
CA LYS A 116 -22.31 -15.88 -6.38
C LYS A 116 -22.95 -17.04 -7.14
N LYS A 117 -22.38 -17.42 -8.30
CA LYS A 117 -22.83 -18.57 -9.08
C LYS A 117 -22.71 -19.89 -8.31
N ASN A 118 -21.73 -19.98 -7.42
CA ASN A 118 -21.53 -21.11 -6.50
C ASN A 118 -22.43 -21.04 -5.24
N GLY A 119 -23.38 -20.10 -5.19
CA GLY A 119 -24.35 -19.96 -4.11
C GLY A 119 -23.95 -19.00 -2.99
N ALA A 120 -22.85 -18.25 -3.13
CA ALA A 120 -22.44 -17.28 -2.13
C ALA A 120 -23.44 -16.13 -2.00
N LYS A 121 -23.66 -15.65 -0.77
CA LYS A 121 -24.42 -14.43 -0.49
C LYS A 121 -23.54 -13.20 -0.55
N ILE A 122 -23.99 -12.15 -1.25
CA ILE A 122 -23.29 -10.87 -1.32
C ILE A 122 -24.00 -9.83 -0.45
N ILE A 123 -23.29 -9.34 0.55
CA ILE A 123 -23.64 -8.17 1.34
C ILE A 123 -22.83 -6.99 0.79
N TYR A 124 -23.50 -5.89 0.48
CA TYR A 124 -22.87 -4.64 0.08
C TYR A 124 -23.27 -3.53 1.05
N ALA A 125 -22.30 -2.95 1.76
CA ALA A 125 -22.53 -1.79 2.60
C ALA A 125 -21.77 -0.58 2.05
N ASP A 126 -22.51 0.40 1.55
CA ASP A 126 -21.96 1.66 1.04
C ASP A 126 -23.07 2.73 1.02
N PRO A 127 -22.77 4.01 1.30
CA PRO A 127 -23.76 5.08 1.20
C PRO A 127 -24.38 5.23 -0.19
N ARG A 128 -23.69 4.76 -1.25
CA ARG A 128 -24.12 4.88 -2.65
C ARG A 128 -24.51 3.54 -3.24
N PHE A 129 -25.60 3.55 -4.01
CA PHE A 129 -26.02 2.40 -4.81
C PHE A 129 -25.27 2.34 -6.14
N THR A 130 -24.13 1.67 -6.14
CA THR A 130 -23.17 1.58 -7.27
C THR A 130 -23.44 0.35 -8.15
N PRO A 131 -22.71 0.14 -9.27
CA PRO A 131 -22.75 -1.13 -10.01
C PRO A 131 -22.50 -2.37 -9.13
N THR A 132 -21.70 -2.24 -8.07
CA THR A 132 -21.48 -3.30 -7.08
C THR A 132 -22.75 -3.61 -6.29
N GLY A 133 -23.47 -2.57 -5.85
CA GLY A 133 -24.75 -2.74 -5.14
C GLY A 133 -25.83 -3.44 -5.97
N LYS A 134 -25.85 -3.24 -7.29
CA LYS A 134 -26.76 -3.96 -8.20
C LYS A 134 -26.53 -5.47 -8.22
N GLN A 135 -25.34 -5.93 -7.84
CA GLN A 135 -25.01 -7.36 -7.76
C GLN A 135 -25.26 -7.95 -6.38
N ALA A 136 -25.56 -7.12 -5.37
CA ALA A 136 -25.71 -7.57 -3.98
C ALA A 136 -27.05 -8.28 -3.75
N ASP A 137 -27.06 -9.25 -2.83
CA ASP A 137 -28.29 -9.86 -2.33
C ASP A 137 -28.86 -9.05 -1.16
N LEU A 138 -27.99 -8.36 -0.41
CA LEU A 138 -28.34 -7.41 0.63
C LEU A 138 -27.55 -6.11 0.43
N TYR A 139 -28.26 -5.01 0.18
CA TYR A 139 -27.68 -3.67 0.14
C TYR A 139 -28.01 -2.91 1.41
N MET A 140 -26.97 -2.53 2.17
CA MET A 140 -27.06 -1.72 3.39
C MET A 140 -26.58 -0.30 3.10
N ALA A 141 -27.53 0.60 2.82
CA ALA A 141 -27.26 2.02 2.63
C ALA A 141 -27.06 2.70 3.99
N PHE A 142 -25.85 3.15 4.29
CA PHE A 142 -25.54 3.79 5.57
C PHE A 142 -25.07 5.24 5.43
N LYS A 143 -25.18 6.01 6.52
CA LYS A 143 -24.63 7.37 6.62
C LYS A 143 -23.12 7.30 6.75
N SER A 144 -22.39 7.91 5.82
CA SER A 144 -20.91 7.92 5.81
C SER A 144 -20.32 8.27 7.18
N GLY A 145 -19.31 7.50 7.63
CA GLY A 145 -18.65 7.68 8.92
C GLY A 145 -19.30 6.95 10.09
N THR A 146 -20.25 6.03 9.85
CA THR A 146 -20.89 5.21 10.88
C THR A 146 -20.39 3.75 10.91
N ASP A 147 -19.31 3.47 10.18
CA ASP A 147 -18.74 2.15 9.93
C ASP A 147 -18.41 1.37 11.20
N VAL A 148 -17.70 1.97 12.17
CA VAL A 148 -17.39 1.34 13.47
C VAL A 148 -18.66 0.90 14.19
N ALA A 149 -19.72 1.72 14.17
CA ALA A 149 -20.98 1.37 14.81
C ALA A 149 -21.64 0.16 14.14
N ILE A 150 -21.57 0.08 12.81
CA ILE A 150 -22.07 -1.06 12.03
C ILE A 150 -21.30 -2.33 12.40
N PHE A 151 -19.97 -2.33 12.31
CA PHE A 151 -19.17 -3.51 12.62
C PHE A 151 -19.34 -3.98 14.07
N ASN A 152 -19.39 -3.05 15.03
CA ASN A 152 -19.60 -3.38 16.44
C ASN A 152 -21.02 -3.92 16.69
N GLY A 153 -22.03 -3.39 16.01
CA GLY A 153 -23.39 -3.93 16.05
C GLY A 153 -23.50 -5.35 15.49
N LEU A 154 -22.83 -5.62 14.36
CA LEU A 154 -22.74 -6.97 13.79
C LEU A 154 -22.06 -7.94 14.77
N MET A 155 -20.93 -7.54 15.39
CA MET A 155 -20.26 -8.35 16.41
C MET A 155 -21.15 -8.61 17.63
N GLN A 156 -21.87 -7.58 18.11
CA GLN A 156 -22.80 -7.74 19.22
C GLN A 156 -23.89 -8.77 18.91
N GLU A 157 -24.50 -8.69 17.73
CA GLU A 157 -25.55 -9.62 17.30
C GLU A 157 -25.02 -11.05 17.21
N ILE A 158 -23.81 -11.24 16.66
CA ILE A 158 -23.16 -12.56 16.58
C ILE A 158 -22.96 -13.16 17.99
N ILE A 159 -22.45 -12.36 18.94
CA ILE A 159 -22.18 -12.80 20.31
C ILE A 159 -23.48 -13.11 21.07
N LYS A 160 -24.52 -12.28 20.92
CA LYS A 160 -25.84 -12.50 21.55
C LYS A 160 -26.46 -13.83 21.15
N ASN A 161 -26.26 -14.24 19.90
CA ASN A 161 -26.81 -15.48 19.37
C ASN A 161 -25.85 -16.68 19.52
N GLY A 162 -24.64 -16.48 20.07
CA GLY A 162 -23.65 -17.54 20.26
C GLY A 162 -23.08 -18.07 18.95
N TRP A 163 -23.01 -17.25 17.90
CA TRP A 163 -22.52 -17.64 16.57
C TRP A 163 -21.02 -17.41 16.38
N GLU A 164 -20.31 -16.91 17.38
CA GLU A 164 -18.87 -16.73 17.33
C GLU A 164 -18.09 -18.06 17.26
N ASP A 165 -16.93 -18.05 16.60
CA ASP A 165 -16.04 -19.21 16.55
C ASP A 165 -15.19 -19.28 17.82
N LYS A 166 -15.75 -19.93 18.85
CA LYS A 166 -15.13 -20.04 20.17
C LYS A 166 -13.78 -20.76 20.14
N GLU A 167 -13.60 -21.73 19.26
CA GLU A 167 -12.33 -22.47 19.14
C GLU A 167 -11.26 -21.58 18.52
N PHE A 168 -11.58 -20.87 17.44
CA PHE A 168 -10.66 -19.91 16.83
C PHE A 168 -10.28 -18.82 17.83
N ILE A 169 -11.26 -18.25 18.53
CA ILE A 169 -11.04 -17.19 19.52
C ILE A 169 -10.07 -17.67 20.61
N ALA A 170 -10.34 -18.82 21.22
CA ALA A 170 -9.53 -19.34 22.31
C ALA A 170 -8.09 -19.66 21.88
N ASN A 171 -7.90 -20.16 20.66
CA ASN A 171 -6.60 -20.68 20.22
C ASN A 171 -5.76 -19.66 19.44
N ARG A 172 -6.38 -18.64 18.85
CA ARG A 172 -5.71 -17.76 17.88
C ARG A 172 -5.80 -16.27 18.21
N THR A 173 -6.62 -15.87 19.17
CA THR A 173 -6.81 -14.45 19.50
C THR A 173 -6.36 -14.12 20.92
N LYS A 174 -6.32 -12.83 21.23
CA LYS A 174 -6.15 -12.31 22.59
C LYS A 174 -7.16 -11.19 22.82
N ASP A 175 -7.39 -10.85 24.09
CA ASP A 175 -8.21 -9.70 24.50
C ASP A 175 -9.68 -9.76 24.04
N TYR A 176 -10.22 -10.97 23.77
CA TYR A 176 -11.62 -11.17 23.38
C TYR A 176 -12.60 -10.60 24.41
N GLU A 177 -12.40 -10.86 25.70
CA GLU A 177 -13.31 -10.38 26.75
C GLU A 177 -13.34 -8.84 26.82
N ALA A 178 -12.20 -8.17 26.59
CA ALA A 178 -12.14 -6.72 26.55
C ALA A 178 -12.89 -6.15 25.34
N MET A 179 -12.75 -6.78 24.16
CA MET A 179 -13.52 -6.42 22.97
C MET A 179 -15.02 -6.67 23.19
N LYS A 180 -15.38 -7.82 23.77
CA LYS A 180 -16.75 -8.22 24.10
C LYS A 180 -17.42 -7.22 25.03
N GLU A 181 -16.75 -6.79 26.10
CA GLU A 181 -17.26 -5.79 27.03
C GLU A 181 -17.66 -4.50 26.29
N VAL A 182 -16.84 -4.06 25.33
CA VAL A 182 -17.14 -2.86 24.53
C VAL A 182 -18.34 -3.10 23.62
N VAL A 183 -18.33 -4.16 22.80
CA VAL A 183 -19.39 -4.36 21.80
C VAL A 183 -20.73 -4.76 22.44
N MET A 184 -20.75 -5.26 23.66
CA MET A 184 -21.98 -5.59 24.39
C MET A 184 -22.66 -4.37 25.03
N LYS A 185 -22.08 -3.17 24.93
CA LYS A 185 -22.72 -1.94 25.41
C LYS A 185 -24.03 -1.63 24.67
N PRO A 186 -25.01 -1.00 25.32
CA PRO A 186 -26.28 -0.64 24.69
C PRO A 186 -26.13 0.20 23.41
N ASP A 187 -25.08 1.00 23.31
CA ASP A 187 -24.79 1.85 22.15
C ASP A 187 -24.69 1.07 20.84
N TYR A 188 -24.28 -0.21 20.91
CA TYR A 188 -24.13 -1.10 19.76
C TYR A 188 -25.31 -2.05 19.57
N SER A 189 -26.44 -1.83 20.26
CA SER A 189 -27.68 -2.54 19.92
C SER A 189 -28.10 -2.23 18.49
N LEU A 190 -28.68 -3.20 17.78
CA LEU A 190 -29.12 -2.99 16.39
C LEU A 190 -30.08 -1.80 16.26
N GLU A 191 -30.92 -1.56 17.26
CA GLU A 191 -31.82 -0.40 17.35
C GLU A 191 -31.07 0.94 17.41
N ASN A 192 -29.95 1.00 18.12
CA ASN A 192 -29.14 2.22 18.22
C ASN A 192 -28.22 2.37 16.99
N VAL A 193 -27.71 1.26 16.46
CA VAL A 193 -26.97 1.24 15.19
C VAL A 193 -27.87 1.67 14.03
N GLU A 194 -29.15 1.29 14.02
CA GLU A 194 -30.12 1.77 13.03
C GLU A 194 -30.30 3.29 13.11
N LYS A 195 -30.46 3.86 14.31
CA LYS A 195 -30.60 5.31 14.48
C LYS A 195 -29.41 6.08 13.91
N ILE A 196 -28.18 5.62 14.20
CA ILE A 196 -26.96 6.33 13.76
C ILE A 196 -26.64 6.06 12.29
N SER A 197 -26.66 4.80 11.86
CA SER A 197 -26.25 4.41 10.50
C SER A 197 -27.34 4.61 9.45
N GLY A 198 -28.61 4.52 9.85
CA GLY A 198 -29.76 4.48 8.94
C GLY A 198 -30.03 3.11 8.31
N ILE A 199 -29.24 2.07 8.61
CA ILE A 199 -29.52 0.71 8.15
C ILE A 199 -30.61 0.10 9.04
N PRO A 200 -31.71 -0.45 8.49
CA PRO A 200 -32.72 -1.14 9.28
C PRO A 200 -32.13 -2.29 10.10
N ALA A 201 -32.54 -2.44 11.37
CA ALA A 201 -32.04 -3.48 12.27
C ALA A 201 -32.17 -4.90 11.69
N GLU A 202 -33.24 -5.18 10.94
CA GLU A 202 -33.44 -6.47 10.27
C GLU A 202 -32.37 -6.77 9.20
N GLN A 203 -31.87 -5.74 8.49
CA GLN A 203 -30.78 -5.92 7.54
C GLN A 203 -29.46 -6.19 8.26
N LEU A 204 -29.18 -5.46 9.35
CA LEU A 204 -27.99 -5.71 10.19
C LEU A 204 -28.01 -7.13 10.75
N LYS A 205 -29.16 -7.58 11.24
CA LYS A 205 -29.36 -8.96 11.73
C LYS A 205 -29.12 -9.99 10.63
N THR A 206 -29.68 -9.76 9.44
CA THR A 206 -29.48 -10.64 8.27
C THR A 206 -28.00 -10.72 7.89
N ALA A 207 -27.30 -9.58 7.86
CA ALA A 207 -25.87 -9.53 7.59
C ALA A 207 -25.05 -10.29 8.64
N ALA A 208 -25.32 -10.08 9.93
CA ALA A 208 -24.66 -10.78 11.02
C ALA A 208 -24.83 -12.31 10.91
N GLU A 209 -26.05 -12.77 10.62
CA GLU A 209 -26.34 -14.19 10.43
C GLU A 209 -25.59 -14.78 9.23
N TRP A 210 -25.63 -14.11 8.07
CA TRP A 210 -24.93 -14.58 6.87
C TRP A 210 -23.42 -14.63 7.10
N ILE A 211 -22.83 -13.61 7.74
CA ILE A 211 -21.39 -13.54 8.00
C ILE A 211 -20.95 -14.68 8.93
N ALA A 212 -21.69 -14.93 10.02
CA ALA A 212 -21.29 -15.90 11.02
C ALA A 212 -21.58 -17.36 10.62
N LYS A 213 -22.67 -17.61 9.87
CA LYS A 213 -23.09 -18.99 9.53
C LYS A 213 -22.62 -19.47 8.17
N SER A 214 -22.05 -18.63 7.30
CA SER A 214 -21.63 -19.04 5.95
C SER A 214 -20.53 -20.11 5.95
N GLY A 215 -19.75 -20.19 7.03
CA GLY A 215 -18.56 -21.02 7.16
C GLY A 215 -17.31 -20.45 6.48
N ALA A 216 -17.43 -19.52 5.53
CA ALA A 216 -16.30 -18.81 4.94
C ALA A 216 -16.77 -17.47 4.37
N THR A 217 -16.46 -16.38 5.08
CA THR A 217 -16.81 -15.02 4.70
C THR A 217 -15.56 -14.24 4.33
N ALA A 218 -15.48 -13.74 3.10
CA ALA A 218 -14.46 -12.78 2.70
C ALA A 218 -15.01 -11.34 2.83
N ILE A 219 -14.27 -10.48 3.52
CA ILE A 219 -14.53 -9.02 3.47
C ILE A 219 -13.66 -8.41 2.37
N LEU A 220 -14.29 -7.67 1.46
CA LEU A 220 -13.61 -6.87 0.44
C LEU A 220 -13.83 -5.39 0.76
N TYR A 221 -12.76 -4.61 0.91
CA TYR A 221 -12.89 -3.19 1.24
C TYR A 221 -11.84 -2.31 0.58
N SER A 222 -12.11 -1.01 0.50
CA SER A 222 -11.19 -0.03 -0.09
C SER A 222 -11.37 1.35 0.56
N MET A 223 -11.35 2.42 -0.24
CA MET A 223 -11.24 3.81 0.22
C MET A 223 -12.38 4.30 1.11
N GLY A 224 -13.59 3.73 0.98
CA GLY A 224 -14.72 4.08 1.87
C GLY A 224 -14.54 3.60 3.31
N ILE A 225 -13.47 2.86 3.61
CA ILE A 225 -13.07 2.47 4.97
C ILE A 225 -11.85 3.25 5.42
N THR A 226 -10.87 3.44 4.53
CA THR A 226 -9.54 3.95 4.90
C THR A 226 -9.45 5.47 4.94
N GLN A 227 -10.18 6.18 4.06
CA GLN A 227 -10.13 7.64 3.91
C GLN A 227 -11.11 8.34 4.86
N HIS A 228 -10.98 8.01 6.14
CA HIS A 228 -11.74 8.59 7.24
C HIS A 228 -10.79 8.98 8.36
N THR A 229 -11.17 9.97 9.18
CA THR A 229 -10.41 10.35 10.39
C THR A 229 -10.24 9.19 11.37
N VAL A 230 -11.12 8.19 11.31
CA VAL A 230 -11.09 6.94 12.10
C VAL A 230 -10.79 5.71 11.25
N GLY A 231 -10.12 5.87 10.09
CA GLY A 231 -9.91 4.78 9.15
C GLY A 231 -9.12 3.59 9.72
N VAL A 232 -8.19 3.83 10.64
CA VAL A 232 -7.45 2.76 11.35
C VAL A 232 -8.41 1.93 12.21
N ASP A 233 -9.36 2.57 12.87
CA ASP A 233 -10.32 1.90 13.73
C ASP A 233 -11.35 1.13 12.90
N ASN A 234 -11.79 1.67 11.75
CA ASN A 234 -12.62 0.93 10.81
C ASN A 234 -11.96 -0.41 10.39
N VAL A 235 -10.66 -0.36 10.04
CA VAL A 235 -9.89 -1.55 9.66
C VAL A 235 -9.75 -2.53 10.82
N LYS A 236 -9.50 -2.05 12.05
CA LYS A 236 -9.46 -2.91 13.24
C LYS A 236 -10.81 -3.57 13.52
N SER A 237 -11.92 -2.86 13.35
CA SER A 237 -13.26 -3.44 13.50
C SER A 237 -13.55 -4.53 12.46
N ILE A 238 -13.11 -4.35 11.20
CA ILE A 238 -13.16 -5.41 10.17
C ILE A 238 -12.36 -6.63 10.60
N ALA A 239 -11.13 -6.42 11.07
CA ALA A 239 -10.25 -7.48 11.55
C ALA A 239 -10.86 -8.25 12.73
N ASN A 240 -11.43 -7.53 13.70
CA ASN A 240 -12.10 -8.10 14.87
C ASN A 240 -13.31 -8.95 14.48
N LEU A 241 -14.16 -8.47 13.57
CA LEU A 241 -15.31 -9.23 13.07
C LEU A 241 -14.88 -10.56 12.41
N GLN A 242 -13.79 -10.53 11.64
CA GLN A 242 -13.25 -11.71 10.96
C GLN A 242 -12.58 -12.69 11.92
N MET A 243 -11.88 -12.20 12.96
CA MET A 243 -11.38 -13.04 14.05
C MET A 243 -12.50 -13.66 14.89
N LEU A 244 -13.55 -12.89 15.20
CA LEU A 244 -14.73 -13.35 15.94
C LEU A 244 -15.42 -14.54 15.26
N THR A 245 -15.36 -14.58 13.94
CA THR A 245 -16.05 -15.58 13.11
C THR A 245 -15.11 -16.61 12.47
N GLY A 246 -13.84 -16.65 12.90
CA GLY A 246 -12.87 -17.66 12.43
C GLY A 246 -12.53 -17.58 10.94
N ASN A 247 -12.71 -16.42 10.31
CA ASN A 247 -12.59 -16.22 8.86
C ASN A 247 -11.17 -15.82 8.41
N LEU A 248 -10.12 -16.28 9.09
CA LEU A 248 -8.72 -16.00 8.76
C LEU A 248 -7.87 -17.27 8.64
N GLY A 249 -6.89 -17.26 7.74
CA GLY A 249 -6.06 -18.45 7.47
C GLY A 249 -6.85 -19.60 6.83
N LYS A 250 -7.90 -19.27 6.08
CA LYS A 250 -8.87 -20.21 5.52
C LYS A 250 -9.25 -19.80 4.10
N ARG A 251 -9.52 -20.79 3.25
CA ARG A 251 -10.02 -20.59 1.89
C ARG A 251 -11.43 -20.00 1.87
N GLY A 252 -11.69 -19.12 0.90
CA GLY A 252 -12.94 -18.41 0.71
C GLY A 252 -13.21 -17.30 1.74
N ALA A 253 -12.23 -16.95 2.56
CA ALA A 253 -12.41 -16.04 3.70
C ALA A 253 -11.47 -14.82 3.61
N GLY A 254 -11.21 -14.20 4.75
CA GLY A 254 -10.14 -13.23 4.91
C GLY A 254 -10.60 -11.78 4.89
N VAL A 255 -9.65 -10.94 5.31
CA VAL A 255 -9.70 -9.49 5.21
C VAL A 255 -8.92 -9.07 3.96
N ASN A 256 -9.64 -8.52 2.98
CA ASN A 256 -9.08 -8.25 1.66
C ASN A 256 -9.20 -6.77 1.30
N ALA A 257 -8.14 -6.03 1.62
CA ALA A 257 -7.97 -4.64 1.21
C ALA A 257 -7.69 -4.57 -0.30
N LEU A 258 -8.63 -4.03 -1.07
CA LEU A 258 -8.52 -3.87 -2.51
C LEU A 258 -7.70 -2.61 -2.81
N ARG A 259 -6.40 -2.80 -2.97
CA ARG A 259 -5.44 -1.76 -3.30
C ARG A 259 -5.72 -1.16 -4.67
N GLY A 260 -5.58 0.17 -4.78
CA GLY A 260 -5.93 0.93 -5.98
C GLY A 260 -4.88 0.82 -7.09
N GLN A 261 -3.72 1.46 -6.89
CA GLN A 261 -2.68 1.51 -7.92
C GLN A 261 -1.99 0.15 -8.10
N ASN A 262 -1.53 -0.10 -9.32
CA ASN A 262 -1.01 -1.39 -9.79
C ASN A 262 0.15 -1.94 -8.96
N ASN A 263 1.02 -1.06 -8.43
CA ASN A 263 2.19 -1.47 -7.65
C ASN A 263 2.24 -0.85 -6.25
N VAL A 264 1.10 -0.43 -5.68
CA VAL A 264 1.11 0.18 -4.33
C VAL A 264 1.49 -0.82 -3.24
N GLN A 265 1.24 -2.11 -3.44
CA GLN A 265 1.79 -3.15 -2.57
C GLN A 265 3.31 -3.22 -2.72
N GLY A 266 3.83 -3.22 -3.95
CA GLY A 266 5.27 -3.30 -4.22
C GLY A 266 6.07 -2.09 -3.72
N ALA A 267 5.59 -0.87 -3.95
CA ALA A 267 6.24 0.34 -3.41
C ALA A 267 6.34 0.31 -1.86
N CYS A 268 5.29 -0.15 -1.18
CA CYS A 268 5.35 -0.42 0.26
C CYS A 268 6.36 -1.54 0.60
N ASP A 269 6.34 -2.65 -0.15
CA ASP A 269 7.25 -3.78 0.05
C ASP A 269 8.72 -3.35 -0.12
N MET A 270 9.00 -2.41 -1.01
CA MET A 270 10.34 -1.86 -1.26
C MET A 270 10.75 -0.79 -0.24
N GLY A 271 9.91 -0.52 0.77
CA GLY A 271 10.26 0.39 1.86
C GLY A 271 10.23 1.86 1.47
N CYS A 272 9.45 2.24 0.45
CA CYS A 272 9.17 3.64 0.10
C CYS A 272 8.22 4.30 1.12
N LEU A 273 8.49 4.10 2.40
CA LEU A 273 7.72 4.57 3.55
C LEU A 273 8.70 5.11 4.57
N PRO A 274 8.36 6.15 5.36
CA PRO A 274 9.32 6.83 6.21
C PRO A 274 9.79 5.98 7.40
N VAL A 275 9.13 4.85 7.67
CA VAL A 275 9.28 4.05 8.90
C VAL A 275 9.90 2.67 8.68
N VAL A 276 10.07 2.23 7.44
CA VAL A 276 10.58 0.87 7.12
C VAL A 276 11.52 0.85 5.91
N PHE A 277 12.51 -0.03 5.95
CA PHE A 277 13.21 -0.57 4.79
C PHE A 277 12.34 -1.61 4.07
N THR A 278 12.91 -2.29 3.06
CA THR A 278 12.19 -3.35 2.31
C THR A 278 11.68 -4.45 3.23
N GLY A 279 10.58 -5.12 2.86
CA GLY A 279 9.99 -6.20 3.63
C GLY A 279 9.46 -5.77 5.01
N TYR A 280 9.11 -4.49 5.16
CA TYR A 280 8.57 -3.89 6.39
C TYR A 280 9.51 -3.95 7.60
N GLN A 281 10.82 -4.01 7.36
CA GLN A 281 11.85 -3.97 8.41
C GLN A 281 11.97 -2.54 8.94
N LYS A 282 11.64 -2.30 10.23
CA LYS A 282 11.58 -0.95 10.81
C LYS A 282 12.94 -0.25 10.74
N VAL A 283 12.96 1.03 10.34
CA VAL A 283 14.21 1.82 10.25
C VAL A 283 14.83 2.10 11.62
N ILE A 284 14.00 2.12 12.67
CA ILE A 284 14.41 2.34 14.06
C ILE A 284 14.95 1.07 14.74
N ASP A 285 14.82 -0.09 14.10
CA ASP A 285 15.42 -1.33 14.62
C ASP A 285 16.90 -1.36 14.26
N GLU A 286 17.76 -1.33 15.28
CA GLU A 286 19.22 -1.31 15.12
C GLU A 286 19.74 -2.49 14.30
N ALA A 287 19.14 -3.68 14.44
CA ALA A 287 19.57 -4.87 13.71
C ALA A 287 19.23 -4.75 12.22
N ALA A 288 18.02 -4.25 11.91
CA ALA A 288 17.62 -3.98 10.54
C ALA A 288 18.49 -2.87 9.93
N HIS A 289 18.68 -1.76 10.64
CA HIS A 289 19.50 -0.64 10.19
C HIS A 289 20.93 -1.08 9.87
N LYS A 290 21.57 -1.82 10.78
CA LYS A 290 22.91 -2.37 10.56
C LYS A 290 22.96 -3.29 9.34
N LYS A 291 21.98 -4.18 9.19
CA LYS A 291 21.88 -5.09 8.03
C LYS A 291 21.89 -4.31 6.71
N PHE A 292 21.11 -3.24 6.59
CA PHE A 292 21.07 -2.43 5.36
C PHE A 292 22.34 -1.60 5.16
N ALA A 293 22.90 -1.03 6.23
CA ALA A 293 24.17 -0.31 6.17
C ALA A 293 25.31 -1.21 5.66
N ASP A 294 25.41 -2.43 6.20
CA ASP A 294 26.41 -3.43 5.79
C ASP A 294 26.16 -3.90 4.35
N ALA A 295 24.91 -4.22 4.00
CA ALA A 295 24.55 -4.74 2.68
C ALA A 295 24.79 -3.73 1.55
N TRP A 296 24.54 -2.45 1.81
CA TRP A 296 24.74 -1.41 0.81
C TRP A 296 26.18 -0.87 0.77
N GLY A 297 26.91 -0.91 1.89
CA GLY A 297 28.32 -0.54 1.94
C GLY A 297 28.60 0.90 1.51
N PHE A 298 27.75 1.84 1.92
CA PHE A 298 28.02 3.28 1.75
C PHE A 298 29.22 3.68 2.63
N PRO A 299 30.27 4.32 2.07
CA PRO A 299 31.51 4.59 2.79
C PRO A 299 31.34 5.57 3.96
N ASP A 300 30.29 6.38 3.91
CA ASP A 300 29.98 7.46 4.82
C ASP A 300 28.61 7.24 5.51
N GLY A 301 28.15 5.99 5.55
CA GLY A 301 26.93 5.57 6.23
C GLY A 301 25.65 5.86 5.44
N ILE A 302 24.53 5.47 6.04
CA ILE A 302 23.17 5.70 5.51
C ILE A 302 22.40 6.65 6.43
N ALA A 303 21.17 7.01 6.04
CA ALA A 303 20.25 7.81 6.84
C ALA A 303 20.16 7.32 8.29
N PRO A 304 19.95 8.21 9.28
CA PRO A 304 19.86 7.84 10.67
C PRO A 304 18.72 6.84 10.93
N ALA A 305 18.84 6.04 12.00
CA ALA A 305 17.83 5.08 12.44
C ALA A 305 16.61 5.79 13.08
N GLN A 306 15.94 6.64 12.30
CA GLN A 306 14.84 7.49 12.70
C GLN A 306 13.76 7.50 11.63
N ASN A 307 12.50 7.66 12.06
CA ASN A 307 11.38 7.80 11.15
C ASN A 307 11.44 9.14 10.40
N GLY A 308 11.13 9.13 9.11
CA GLY A 308 10.92 10.35 8.31
C GLY A 308 9.52 10.94 8.43
N TYR A 309 9.24 11.90 7.55
CA TYR A 309 7.92 12.50 7.41
C TYR A 309 7.13 11.77 6.34
N GLU A 310 5.82 11.67 6.56
CA GLU A 310 4.83 11.28 5.56
C GLU A 310 4.62 12.40 4.52
N VAL A 311 4.07 12.06 3.35
CA VAL A 311 3.73 13.03 2.28
C VAL A 311 2.97 14.24 2.82
N THR A 312 1.88 13.99 3.56
CA THR A 312 1.03 15.05 4.12
C THR A 312 1.79 15.92 5.12
N THR A 313 2.62 15.31 5.96
CA THR A 313 3.45 16.04 6.93
C THR A 313 4.54 16.85 6.24
N MET A 314 5.12 16.37 5.13
CA MET A 314 6.05 17.18 4.35
C MET A 314 5.38 18.43 3.77
N MET A 315 4.13 18.33 3.30
CA MET A 315 3.36 19.51 2.85
C MET A 315 3.12 20.49 3.99
N ASP A 316 2.70 20.01 5.17
CA ASP A 316 2.52 20.84 6.36
C ASP A 316 3.83 21.51 6.79
N VAL A 317 4.95 20.78 6.79
CA VAL A 317 6.26 21.32 7.15
C VAL A 317 6.71 22.41 6.18
N LEU A 318 6.49 22.22 4.88
CA LEU A 318 6.80 23.23 3.86
C LEU A 318 6.01 24.52 4.10
N THR A 319 4.75 24.43 4.53
CA THR A 319 3.94 25.64 4.80
C THR A 319 4.24 26.27 6.15
N ASP A 320 4.30 25.46 7.20
CA ASP A 320 4.27 25.91 8.60
C ASP A 320 5.66 26.16 9.17
N ASN A 321 6.68 25.43 8.67
CA ASN A 321 8.08 25.53 9.08
C ASN A 321 9.00 25.75 7.86
N PRO A 322 8.82 26.87 7.12
CA PRO A 322 9.54 27.10 5.87
C PRO A 322 11.06 27.08 6.09
N GLY A 323 11.76 26.30 5.26
CA GLY A 323 13.20 26.09 5.36
C GLY A 323 13.60 24.86 6.18
N GLU A 324 12.67 24.12 6.78
CA GLU A 324 12.97 22.80 7.35
C GLU A 324 13.13 21.75 6.25
N VAL A 325 12.17 21.66 5.32
CA VAL A 325 12.32 20.96 4.04
C VAL A 325 12.47 22.01 2.94
N LYS A 326 13.47 21.83 2.07
CA LYS A 326 13.84 22.79 1.01
C LYS A 326 13.85 22.20 -0.38
N ALA A 327 14.15 20.90 -0.48
CA ALA A 327 14.23 20.22 -1.76
C ALA A 327 13.39 18.96 -1.79
N LEU A 328 12.76 18.69 -2.93
CA LEU A 328 11.93 17.51 -3.14
C LEU A 328 12.29 16.83 -4.46
N TYR A 329 12.41 15.50 -4.44
CA TYR A 329 12.51 14.68 -5.64
C TYR A 329 11.24 13.85 -5.78
N ILE A 330 10.48 14.06 -6.84
CA ILE A 330 9.23 13.33 -7.10
C ILE A 330 9.44 12.42 -8.30
N MET A 331 9.25 11.12 -8.10
CA MET A 331 9.18 10.14 -9.18
C MET A 331 7.73 9.72 -9.38
N GLY A 332 7.17 9.92 -10.57
CA GLY A 332 5.91 9.34 -11.02
C GLY A 332 4.70 9.60 -10.11
N GLU A 333 4.61 10.81 -9.53
CA GLU A 333 3.48 11.29 -8.74
C GLU A 333 3.12 12.73 -9.12
N ASN A 334 1.85 13.08 -8.90
CA ASN A 334 1.30 14.40 -9.23
C ASN A 334 0.48 14.95 -8.05
N PRO A 335 1.13 15.39 -6.96
CA PRO A 335 0.45 15.97 -5.80
C PRO A 335 -0.46 17.15 -6.18
N MET A 336 -0.10 17.96 -7.19
CA MET A 336 -0.94 19.06 -7.69
C MET A 336 -2.29 18.65 -8.29
N LEU A 337 -2.55 17.36 -8.46
CA LEU A 337 -3.84 16.82 -8.88
C LEU A 337 -4.44 15.84 -7.87
N SER A 338 -3.59 15.07 -7.17
CA SER A 338 -4.02 13.91 -6.39
C SER A 338 -4.07 14.10 -4.87
N ASP A 339 -3.42 15.14 -4.35
CA ASP A 339 -3.40 15.42 -2.91
C ASP A 339 -4.62 16.29 -2.50
N PRO A 340 -5.11 16.16 -1.25
CA PRO A 340 -6.21 16.98 -0.75
C PRO A 340 -5.77 18.43 -0.53
N ASP A 341 -6.74 19.36 -0.55
CA ASP A 341 -6.50 20.80 -0.41
C ASP A 341 -5.43 21.35 -1.35
N ILE A 342 -5.79 21.43 -2.64
CA ILE A 342 -4.83 21.79 -3.69
C ILE A 342 -4.19 23.16 -3.50
N LYS A 343 -4.82 24.07 -2.76
CA LYS A 343 -4.25 25.39 -2.47
C LYS A 343 -3.10 25.28 -1.47
N HIS A 344 -3.26 24.45 -0.45
CA HIS A 344 -2.21 24.14 0.51
C HIS A 344 -1.03 23.45 -0.18
N VAL A 345 -1.30 22.47 -1.04
CA VAL A 345 -0.27 21.77 -1.83
C VAL A 345 0.48 22.74 -2.75
N GLU A 346 -0.24 23.61 -3.46
CA GLU A 346 0.35 24.63 -4.33
C GLU A 346 1.24 25.60 -3.55
N GLU A 347 0.79 26.03 -2.37
CA GLU A 347 1.58 26.88 -1.47
C GLU A 347 2.85 26.16 -0.99
N ALA A 348 2.73 24.90 -0.57
CA ALA A 348 3.84 24.07 -0.11
C ALA A 348 4.90 23.91 -1.21
N ILE A 349 4.49 23.53 -2.41
CA ILE A 349 5.41 23.31 -3.54
C ILE A 349 6.11 24.62 -3.94
N LYS A 350 5.42 25.77 -3.91
CA LYS A 350 6.03 27.09 -4.19
C LYS A 350 7.09 27.53 -3.17
N LYS A 351 7.08 26.95 -1.96
CA LYS A 351 8.09 27.23 -0.92
C LYS A 351 9.35 26.40 -1.07
N LEU A 352 9.37 25.37 -1.93
CA LEU A 352 10.58 24.60 -2.23
C LEU A 352 11.64 25.49 -2.93
N GLU A 353 12.88 25.36 -2.48
CA GLU A 353 14.04 25.98 -3.14
C GLU A 353 14.50 25.17 -4.36
N PHE A 354 14.21 23.87 -4.39
CA PHE A 354 14.55 23.00 -5.51
C PHE A 354 13.55 21.84 -5.63
N LEU A 355 13.12 21.54 -6.85
CA LEU A 355 12.15 20.49 -7.14
C LEU A 355 12.60 19.76 -8.40
N VAL A 356 12.77 18.45 -8.29
CA VAL A 356 13.01 17.56 -9.43
C VAL A 356 11.75 16.71 -9.62
N VAL A 357 11.25 16.66 -10.85
CA VAL A 357 10.13 15.78 -11.21
C VAL A 357 10.57 14.84 -12.30
N GLN A 358 10.48 13.54 -12.03
CA GLN A 358 10.75 12.48 -12.98
C GLN A 358 9.42 11.83 -13.36
N ASP A 359 8.98 12.04 -14.59
CA ASP A 359 7.67 11.61 -15.06
C ASP A 359 7.70 11.23 -16.55
N ILE A 360 6.65 10.57 -17.01
CA ILE A 360 6.44 10.20 -18.41
C ILE A 360 5.67 11.29 -19.17
N PHE A 361 5.06 12.25 -18.45
CA PHE A 361 4.35 13.41 -19.02
C PHE A 361 4.70 14.71 -18.29
N MET A 362 4.47 15.84 -18.96
CA MET A 362 4.44 17.15 -18.30
C MET A 362 3.13 17.27 -17.51
N THR A 363 3.19 16.96 -16.21
CA THR A 363 2.07 17.05 -15.26
C THR A 363 2.00 18.43 -14.61
N GLU A 364 0.90 18.74 -13.93
CA GLU A 364 0.72 19.98 -13.15
C GLU A 364 1.84 20.16 -12.10
N THR A 365 2.32 19.06 -11.52
CA THR A 365 3.48 19.10 -10.61
C THR A 365 4.78 19.32 -11.37
N ALA A 366 4.98 18.68 -12.53
CA ALA A 366 6.17 18.87 -13.37
C ALA A 366 6.30 20.31 -13.88
N GLU A 367 5.18 20.98 -14.16
CA GLU A 367 5.16 22.40 -14.57
C GLU A 367 5.73 23.35 -13.50
N MET A 368 5.72 22.93 -12.23
CA MET A 368 6.28 23.69 -11.11
C MET A 368 7.75 23.32 -10.79
N ALA A 369 8.31 22.32 -11.48
CA ALA A 369 9.63 21.81 -11.19
C ALA A 369 10.76 22.74 -11.64
N HIS A 370 11.91 22.60 -11.00
CA HIS A 370 13.15 23.23 -11.47
C HIS A 370 13.85 22.37 -12.52
N VAL A 371 13.72 21.04 -12.42
CA VAL A 371 14.24 20.08 -13.40
C VAL A 371 13.18 19.00 -13.65
N VAL A 372 12.94 18.68 -14.92
CA VAL A 372 12.07 17.58 -15.34
C VAL A 372 12.92 16.52 -16.05
N LEU A 373 12.82 15.25 -15.61
CA LEU A 373 13.53 14.12 -16.21
C LEU A 373 12.53 13.17 -16.90
N PRO A 374 12.71 12.88 -18.20
CA PRO A 374 11.81 11.98 -18.92
C PRO A 374 12.08 10.51 -18.57
N ALA A 375 11.07 9.83 -18.01
CA ALA A 375 11.15 8.41 -17.66
C ALA A 375 10.50 7.51 -18.72
N ALA A 376 10.92 6.24 -18.75
CA ALA A 376 10.31 5.20 -19.59
C ALA A 376 9.04 4.63 -18.94
N CYS A 377 7.99 4.43 -19.74
CA CYS A 377 6.73 3.87 -19.27
C CYS A 377 6.81 2.33 -19.08
N TYR A 378 5.74 1.72 -18.55
CA TYR A 378 5.74 0.28 -18.23
C TYR A 378 6.00 -0.65 -19.44
N ALA A 379 5.65 -0.22 -20.65
CA ALA A 379 5.85 -1.00 -21.88
C ALA A 379 7.27 -0.89 -22.44
N GLU A 380 8.07 0.04 -21.91
CA GLU A 380 9.38 0.42 -22.45
C GLU A 380 10.54 -0.10 -21.60
N LYS A 381 10.23 -0.73 -20.46
CA LYS A 381 11.21 -1.25 -19.52
C LYS A 381 10.81 -2.61 -18.96
N ASP A 382 11.82 -3.30 -18.46
CA ASP A 382 11.70 -4.53 -17.71
C ASP A 382 11.62 -4.24 -16.21
N GLY A 383 10.81 -5.00 -15.47
CA GLY A 383 10.78 -4.93 -14.00
C GLY A 383 9.80 -5.92 -13.39
N THR A 384 9.39 -5.69 -12.15
CA THR A 384 8.35 -6.44 -11.47
C THR A 384 7.36 -5.51 -10.79
N GLN A 385 6.12 -5.98 -10.62
CA GLN A 385 5.10 -5.29 -9.84
C GLN A 385 4.43 -6.28 -8.90
N THR A 386 4.05 -5.80 -7.72
CA THR A 386 3.32 -6.56 -6.72
C THR A 386 1.92 -6.01 -6.61
N ASN A 387 0.94 -6.84 -6.92
CA ASN A 387 -0.47 -6.46 -6.93
C ASN A 387 -1.12 -6.52 -5.53
N THR A 388 -2.43 -6.28 -5.45
CA THR A 388 -3.19 -6.24 -4.19
C THR A 388 -3.13 -7.53 -3.35
N GLU A 389 -2.96 -8.70 -3.98
CA GLU A 389 -2.91 -10.01 -3.33
C GLU A 389 -1.46 -10.46 -3.03
N ARG A 390 -0.48 -9.54 -3.07
CA ARG A 390 0.95 -9.82 -2.79
C ARG A 390 1.62 -10.66 -3.88
N ARG A 391 0.99 -10.79 -5.04
CA ARG A 391 1.54 -11.53 -6.17
C ARG A 391 2.54 -10.65 -6.91
N VAL A 392 3.81 -11.08 -6.93
CA VAL A 392 4.91 -10.46 -7.67
C VAL A 392 4.87 -10.95 -9.11
N GLN A 393 4.72 -10.04 -10.07
CA GLN A 393 4.52 -10.30 -11.48
C GLN A 393 5.60 -9.62 -12.32
N ARG A 394 6.07 -10.31 -13.37
CA ARG A 394 7.09 -9.81 -14.28
C ARG A 394 6.49 -8.83 -15.30
N LEU A 395 7.07 -7.64 -15.41
CA LEU A 395 6.92 -6.73 -16.53
C LEU A 395 8.01 -7.01 -17.57
N ARG A 396 7.64 -6.99 -18.86
CA ARG A 396 8.57 -7.22 -19.97
C ARG A 396 8.54 -6.05 -20.92
N LYS A 397 9.72 -5.59 -21.33
CA LYS A 397 9.85 -4.55 -22.34
C LYS A 397 9.21 -5.02 -23.65
N ALA A 398 8.32 -4.19 -24.20
CA ALA A 398 7.62 -4.42 -25.45
C ALA A 398 8.06 -3.46 -26.56
N GLN A 399 8.58 -2.28 -26.21
CA GLN A 399 9.07 -1.27 -27.15
C GLN A 399 10.26 -0.48 -26.57
N GLU A 400 11.00 0.23 -27.41
CA GLU A 400 12.02 1.19 -26.97
C GLU A 400 11.39 2.46 -26.37
N PRO A 401 12.00 3.05 -25.31
CA PRO A 401 11.55 4.34 -24.78
C PRO A 401 11.58 5.46 -25.82
N PRO A 402 10.70 6.47 -25.73
CA PRO A 402 10.68 7.59 -26.65
C PRO A 402 11.88 8.52 -26.43
N GLY A 403 12.50 8.95 -27.53
CA GLY A 403 13.60 9.93 -27.50
C GLY A 403 14.79 9.44 -26.70
N GLN A 404 15.10 10.13 -25.60
CA GLN A 404 16.19 9.81 -24.68
C GLN A 404 15.68 9.40 -23.29
N ALA A 405 14.41 9.03 -23.16
CA ALA A 405 13.83 8.56 -21.90
C ALA A 405 14.55 7.29 -21.40
N LYS A 406 14.68 7.16 -20.09
CA LYS A 406 15.40 6.05 -19.42
C LYS A 406 14.52 5.38 -18.37
N GLY A 407 14.82 4.14 -18.00
CA GLY A 407 14.21 3.49 -16.86
C GLY A 407 14.54 4.25 -15.57
N ASP A 408 13.58 4.33 -14.64
CA ASP A 408 13.75 5.13 -13.42
C ASP A 408 14.95 4.65 -12.58
N TRP A 409 15.14 3.34 -12.42
CA TRP A 409 16.31 2.79 -11.71
C TRP A 409 17.64 3.15 -12.39
N GLU A 410 17.67 3.29 -13.72
CA GLU A 410 18.87 3.70 -14.47
C GLU A 410 19.21 5.16 -14.17
N ILE A 411 18.19 6.04 -14.14
CA ILE A 411 18.34 7.45 -13.78
C ILE A 411 18.95 7.58 -12.38
N PHE A 412 18.46 6.82 -11.40
CA PHE A 412 19.03 6.85 -10.05
C PHE A 412 20.45 6.27 -9.99
N ALA A 413 20.77 5.23 -10.74
CA ALA A 413 22.12 4.68 -10.80
C ALA A 413 23.12 5.69 -11.40
N GLU A 414 22.74 6.37 -12.49
CA GLU A 414 23.54 7.41 -13.13
C GLU A 414 23.71 8.65 -12.23
N LEU A 415 22.63 9.10 -11.58
CA LEU A 415 22.70 10.22 -10.64
C LEU A 415 23.55 9.88 -9.41
N ALA A 416 23.41 8.67 -8.85
CA ALA A 416 24.25 8.17 -7.78
C ALA A 416 25.72 8.13 -8.21
N ALA A 417 26.02 7.72 -9.45
CA ALA A 417 27.37 7.74 -9.99
C ALA A 417 27.96 9.16 -10.06
N LYS A 418 27.19 10.15 -10.56
CA LYS A 418 27.59 11.58 -10.53
C LYS A 418 27.80 12.09 -9.12
N MET A 419 27.08 11.55 -8.14
CA MET A 419 27.23 11.90 -6.73
C MET A 419 28.39 11.18 -6.01
N GLY A 420 29.07 10.23 -6.67
CA GLY A 420 30.24 9.51 -6.14
C GLY A 420 29.96 8.08 -5.66
N TYR A 421 28.76 7.56 -5.90
CA TYR A 421 28.27 6.28 -5.38
C TYR A 421 28.02 5.21 -6.46
N ALA A 422 28.76 5.27 -7.58
CA ALA A 422 28.61 4.30 -8.68
C ALA A 422 28.75 2.83 -8.23
N LYS A 423 29.58 2.57 -7.21
CA LYS A 423 29.79 1.22 -6.66
C LYS A 423 28.58 0.70 -5.88
N GLN A 424 27.77 1.58 -5.32
CA GLN A 424 26.56 1.23 -4.57
C GLN A 424 25.36 1.00 -5.49
N PHE A 425 25.44 1.40 -6.77
CA PHE A 425 24.41 1.18 -7.79
C PHE A 425 25.02 0.47 -9.01
N PRO A 426 25.57 -0.75 -8.86
CA PRO A 426 26.35 -1.40 -9.91
C PRO A 426 25.49 -2.08 -10.99
N TRP A 427 24.16 -1.93 -10.91
CA TRP A 427 23.21 -2.70 -11.68
C TRP A 427 23.29 -2.37 -13.17
N LYS A 428 23.22 -3.40 -14.01
CA LYS A 428 23.19 -3.31 -15.48
C LYS A 428 21.87 -3.78 -16.07
N SER A 429 20.99 -4.32 -15.24
CA SER A 429 19.66 -4.79 -15.62
C SER A 429 18.73 -4.76 -14.42
N SER A 430 17.42 -4.74 -14.68
CA SER A 430 16.41 -4.87 -13.62
C SER A 430 16.49 -6.21 -12.88
N GLU A 431 17.01 -7.28 -13.52
CA GLU A 431 17.26 -8.55 -12.85
C GLU A 431 18.31 -8.43 -11.75
N GLU A 432 19.38 -7.67 -11.98
CA GLU A 432 20.40 -7.42 -10.97
C GLU A 432 19.85 -6.62 -9.78
N VAL A 433 18.96 -5.65 -10.05
CA VAL A 433 18.23 -4.92 -8.99
C VAL A 433 17.35 -5.88 -8.19
N PHE A 434 16.57 -6.72 -8.87
CA PHE A 434 15.70 -7.72 -8.24
C PHE A 434 16.46 -8.74 -7.41
N ASN A 435 17.62 -9.19 -7.88
CA ASN A 435 18.49 -10.10 -7.15
C ASN A 435 19.06 -9.45 -5.87
N GLU A 436 19.30 -8.13 -5.87
CA GLU A 436 19.64 -7.41 -4.65
C GLU A 436 18.44 -7.31 -3.71
N ILE A 437 17.25 -6.96 -4.23
CA ILE A 437 15.99 -6.92 -3.48
C ILE A 437 15.77 -8.25 -2.73
N ALA A 438 15.88 -9.38 -3.42
CA ALA A 438 15.67 -10.71 -2.86
C ALA A 438 16.65 -11.02 -1.69
N LYS A 439 17.91 -10.55 -1.78
CA LYS A 439 18.91 -10.74 -0.71
C LYS A 439 18.57 -9.97 0.56
N VAL A 440 18.03 -8.75 0.44
CA VAL A 440 17.77 -7.88 1.60
C VAL A 440 16.33 -7.94 2.12
N THR A 441 15.41 -8.55 1.35
CA THR A 441 13.98 -8.64 1.64
C THR A 441 13.59 -10.09 1.97
N PRO A 442 13.47 -10.48 3.26
CA PRO A 442 13.28 -11.88 3.65
C PRO A 442 12.03 -12.54 3.04
N SER A 443 10.94 -11.80 2.86
CA SER A 443 9.71 -12.29 2.24
C SER A 443 9.85 -12.57 0.74
N TYR A 444 10.92 -12.11 0.09
CA TYR A 444 11.23 -12.32 -1.32
C TYR A 444 12.46 -13.23 -1.50
N GLY A 445 13.07 -13.74 -0.43
CA GLY A 445 14.37 -14.44 -0.47
C GLY A 445 14.41 -15.68 -1.36
N GLY A 446 13.25 -16.28 -1.63
CA GLY A 446 13.09 -17.40 -2.54
C GLY A 446 12.77 -17.02 -3.99
N MET A 447 12.66 -15.73 -4.33
CA MET A 447 12.26 -15.27 -5.65
C MET A 447 13.48 -14.92 -6.52
N ASN A 448 13.37 -15.24 -7.81
CA ASN A 448 14.25 -14.78 -8.89
C ASN A 448 13.41 -14.61 -10.17
N TYR A 449 14.00 -14.07 -11.25
CA TYR A 449 13.28 -13.82 -12.49
C TYR A 449 12.69 -15.06 -13.15
N GLU A 450 13.38 -16.20 -13.05
CA GLU A 450 12.86 -17.49 -13.53
C GLU A 450 11.55 -17.85 -12.81
N ARG A 451 11.55 -17.79 -11.47
CA ARG A 451 10.39 -18.17 -10.65
C ARG A 451 9.20 -17.23 -10.79
N VAL A 452 9.42 -15.92 -10.96
CA VAL A 452 8.31 -14.99 -11.23
C VAL A 452 7.84 -15.05 -12.69
N SER A 453 8.60 -15.73 -13.56
CA SER A 453 8.23 -15.99 -14.95
C SER A 453 7.61 -17.37 -15.18
N THR A 454 7.87 -18.38 -14.34
CA THR A 454 7.43 -19.78 -14.57
C THR A 454 7.23 -20.56 -13.25
N PRO A 455 5.98 -20.98 -12.91
CA PRO A 455 4.72 -20.47 -13.47
C PRO A 455 4.65 -18.96 -13.24
N GLU A 456 3.91 -18.24 -14.08
CA GLU A 456 3.82 -16.78 -13.96
C GLU A 456 3.44 -16.40 -12.52
N SER A 457 4.29 -15.57 -11.90
CA SER A 457 4.14 -14.95 -10.58
C SER A 457 4.30 -15.82 -9.32
N VAL A 458 4.64 -15.16 -8.21
CA VAL A 458 4.76 -15.76 -6.88
C VAL A 458 4.11 -14.86 -5.83
N HIS A 459 3.34 -15.44 -4.90
CA HIS A 459 2.82 -14.70 -3.75
C HIS A 459 3.87 -14.65 -2.64
N TRP A 460 4.23 -13.46 -2.18
CA TRP A 460 5.02 -13.36 -0.95
C TRP A 460 4.11 -13.57 0.29
N PRO A 461 4.65 -14.10 1.40
CA PRO A 461 6.04 -14.53 1.61
C PRO A 461 6.48 -15.75 0.79
N CYS A 462 7.72 -15.69 0.30
CA CYS A 462 8.45 -16.77 -0.34
C CYS A 462 9.91 -16.70 0.14
N PRO A 463 10.24 -17.28 1.30
CA PRO A 463 11.55 -17.08 1.95
C PRO A 463 12.68 -17.92 1.35
N ALA A 464 12.37 -19.00 0.63
CA ALA A 464 13.36 -19.95 0.10
C ALA A 464 13.02 -20.40 -1.32
N LEU A 465 14.02 -20.84 -2.08
CA LEU A 465 13.89 -21.20 -3.50
C LEU A 465 12.93 -22.38 -3.75
N ASP A 466 12.79 -23.28 -2.78
CA ASP A 466 11.88 -24.43 -2.82
C ASP A 466 10.48 -24.10 -2.26
N HIS A 467 10.29 -22.93 -1.63
CA HIS A 467 9.00 -22.53 -1.06
C HIS A 467 8.03 -22.12 -2.18
N PRO A 468 6.81 -22.69 -2.28
CA PRO A 468 5.89 -22.47 -3.42
C PRO A 468 5.27 -21.05 -3.48
N GLY A 469 5.44 -20.26 -2.43
CA GLY A 469 4.78 -18.97 -2.21
C GLY A 469 3.58 -19.10 -1.29
N THR A 470 3.03 -17.98 -0.83
CA THR A 470 1.98 -17.94 0.21
C THR A 470 0.70 -17.26 -0.29
N PRO A 471 -0.18 -17.98 -1.01
CA PRO A 471 -1.43 -17.40 -1.53
C PRO A 471 -2.41 -17.01 -0.41
N ILE A 472 -2.37 -17.68 0.74
CA ILE A 472 -3.22 -17.38 1.91
C ILE A 472 -2.31 -17.18 3.12
N LEU A 473 -2.37 -15.99 3.70
CA LEU A 473 -1.67 -15.65 4.93
C LEU A 473 -2.36 -16.26 6.14
N HIS A 474 -1.61 -16.34 7.23
CA HIS A 474 -2.09 -16.70 8.56
C HIS A 474 -2.70 -18.11 8.70
N ILE A 475 -2.31 -19.06 7.83
CA ILE A 475 -2.63 -20.47 8.05
C ILE A 475 -1.87 -20.94 9.30
N GLY A 476 -2.58 -21.44 10.29
CA GLY A 476 -2.03 -21.95 11.56
C GLY A 476 -1.62 -20.85 12.56
N LYS A 477 -0.80 -19.88 12.15
CA LYS A 477 -0.31 -18.79 13.02
C LYS A 477 -0.45 -17.42 12.38
N PHE A 478 -0.66 -16.38 13.20
CA PHE A 478 -0.54 -14.98 12.73
C PHE A 478 0.93 -14.63 12.42
N SER A 479 1.13 -13.61 11.60
CA SER A 479 2.45 -13.25 11.06
C SER A 479 3.27 -12.42 12.04
#